data_AF-A0A0J7KIJ4-F1
#
_entry.id   AF-A0A0J7KIJ4-F1
#
_cell.length_a   1.000
_cell.length_b   1.000
_cell.length_c   1.000
_cell.angle_alpha   90.00
_cell.angle_beta   90.00
_cell.angle_gamma   90.00
#
_symmetry.space_group_name_H-M   'P 1'
#
loop_
_entity.id
_entity.type
_entity.pdbx_description
1 polymer ?
#
loop_
_entity_poly.entity_id
_entity_poly.type
_entity_poly.pdbx_seq_one_letter_code
_entity_poly.pdbx_strand_id
1 'polypeptide(L)'
;MLHVSDDNPENSEESYNENESTENDICGDIAVWAVRDGITHASLERLLQLLRKSNRYPQLPAKANALLGNPTNGLFRSVEPGYYWHNGLKTCLEKLFEEISSDETLKTLFLSINIDGVPLFKSSDSCPYPILGSIPCSQQIFFIGCYHGHKKPKDFNNFLKDFVDETIELITTGYNCRGKTYNINPQLHWPNLAYTTTPAE
;
A
#
# COMPACT_ATOMS: atom_id res chain seq x y z
N MET A 1 -32.49 -67.23 -24.90
CA MET A 1 -32.01 -67.88 -26.13
C MET A 1 -31.19 -66.84 -26.90
N LEU A 2 -30.12 -67.25 -27.60
CA LEU A 2 -29.06 -66.36 -28.10
C LEU A 2 -29.45 -65.57 -29.37
N HIS A 3 -28.80 -64.41 -29.55
CA HIS A 3 -28.40 -63.68 -30.78
C HIS A 3 -28.42 -62.15 -30.47
N VAL A 4 -27.35 -61.32 -30.58
CA VAL A 4 -26.16 -61.26 -31.48
C VAL A 4 -26.60 -60.99 -32.93
N SER A 5 -26.46 -59.81 -33.55
CA SER A 5 -25.91 -58.50 -33.13
C SER A 5 -26.68 -57.35 -33.87
N ASP A 6 -26.24 -56.10 -34.09
CA ASP A 6 -25.01 -55.32 -33.79
C ASP A 6 -25.30 -53.79 -33.82
N ASP A 7 -24.31 -52.97 -33.42
CA ASP A 7 -23.91 -51.67 -34.05
C ASP A 7 -22.97 -50.86 -33.12
N ASN A 8 -21.68 -50.88 -33.47
CA ASN A 8 -20.61 -49.97 -33.06
C ASN A 8 -19.85 -49.68 -34.37
N PRO A 9 -19.53 -48.42 -34.74
CA PRO A 9 -18.48 -47.65 -34.04
C PRO A 9 -18.80 -46.12 -33.99
N GLU A 10 -17.97 -45.17 -33.53
CA GLU A 10 -16.51 -45.13 -33.35
C GLU A 10 -16.05 -44.49 -32.04
N ASN A 11 -14.85 -44.89 -31.64
CA ASN A 11 -14.00 -44.24 -30.66
C ASN A 11 -13.56 -42.85 -31.16
N SER A 12 -13.66 -41.81 -30.31
CA SER A 12 -12.88 -40.58 -30.49
C SER A 12 -12.39 -40.07 -29.13
N GLU A 13 -11.34 -40.72 -28.65
CA GLU A 13 -10.14 -40.14 -28.03
C GLU A 13 -10.32 -38.98 -27.03
N GLU A 14 -9.79 -39.20 -25.83
CA GLU A 14 -9.42 -38.13 -24.90
C GLU A 14 -8.50 -37.11 -25.60
N SER A 15 -8.97 -35.90 -25.84
CA SER A 15 -8.09 -34.74 -25.99
C SER A 15 -8.23 -33.85 -24.76
N TYR A 16 -7.34 -34.07 -23.78
CA TYR A 16 -7.00 -33.03 -22.80
C TYR A 16 -6.49 -31.82 -23.59
N ASN A 17 -7.34 -30.83 -23.83
CA ASN A 17 -6.89 -29.54 -24.33
C ASN A 17 -6.27 -28.74 -23.18
N GLU A 18 -5.11 -29.20 -22.73
CA GLU A 18 -4.04 -28.30 -22.32
C GLU A 18 -3.70 -27.44 -23.54
N ASN A 19 -4.33 -26.28 -23.65
CA ASN A 19 -3.80 -25.19 -24.45
C ASN A 19 -3.46 -24.06 -23.51
N GLU A 20 -2.17 -24.00 -23.17
CA GLU A 20 -1.54 -22.76 -22.74
C GLU A 20 -1.89 -21.65 -23.73
N SER A 21 -2.72 -20.71 -23.28
CA SER A 21 -2.61 -19.33 -23.74
C SER A 21 -2.17 -18.49 -22.55
N THR A 22 -0.91 -18.65 -22.18
CA THR A 22 -0.11 -17.58 -21.60
C THR A 22 0.00 -16.47 -22.65
N GLU A 23 -1.08 -15.69 -22.82
CA GLU A 23 -0.94 -14.33 -23.33
C GLU A 23 0.03 -13.63 -22.38
N ASN A 24 1.26 -13.41 -22.83
CA ASN A 24 2.24 -12.63 -22.08
C ASN A 24 1.60 -11.27 -21.76
N ASP A 25 1.27 -11.05 -20.49
CA ASP A 25 0.70 -9.80 -20.01
C ASP A 25 1.79 -8.73 -20.05
N ILE A 26 2.05 -8.21 -21.24
CA ILE A 26 3.03 -7.16 -21.48
C ILE A 26 2.69 -5.88 -20.71
N CYS A 27 1.44 -5.68 -20.31
CA CYS A 27 1.07 -4.58 -19.43
C CYS A 27 1.62 -4.84 -18.02
N GLY A 28 1.36 -6.03 -17.46
CA GLY A 28 1.91 -6.52 -16.21
C GLY A 28 3.44 -6.56 -16.19
N ASP A 29 4.08 -7.14 -17.20
CA ASP A 29 5.55 -7.23 -17.31
C ASP A 29 6.21 -5.84 -17.30
N ILE A 30 5.69 -4.89 -18.07
CA ILE A 30 6.22 -3.52 -18.10
C ILE A 30 5.91 -2.80 -16.78
N ALA A 31 4.78 -3.06 -16.14
CA ALA A 31 4.45 -2.48 -14.83
C ALA A 31 5.39 -2.98 -13.73
N VAL A 32 5.59 -4.31 -13.64
CA VAL A 32 6.51 -4.96 -12.69
C VAL A 32 7.93 -4.48 -12.93
N TRP A 33 8.39 -4.46 -14.19
CA TRP A 33 9.71 -3.91 -14.55
C TRP A 33 9.86 -2.46 -14.10
N ALA A 34 8.90 -1.59 -14.41
CA ALA A 34 8.99 -0.17 -14.11
C ALA A 34 9.03 0.12 -12.60
N VAL A 35 8.25 -0.62 -11.80
CA VAL A 35 8.28 -0.51 -10.33
C VAL A 35 9.58 -1.06 -9.77
N ARG A 36 10.00 -2.25 -10.19
CA ARG A 36 11.22 -2.93 -9.71
C ARG A 36 12.50 -2.14 -9.99
N ASP A 37 12.60 -1.56 -11.18
CA ASP A 37 13.81 -0.84 -11.63
C ASP A 37 13.73 0.68 -11.34
N GLY A 38 12.70 1.16 -10.62
CA GLY A 38 12.56 2.56 -10.21
C GLY A 38 12.37 3.55 -11.36
N ILE A 39 11.72 3.12 -12.45
CA ILE A 39 11.58 3.89 -13.68
C ILE A 39 10.63 5.08 -13.47
N THR A 40 11.09 6.28 -13.83
CA THR A 40 10.28 7.50 -13.69
C THR A 40 9.04 7.45 -14.58
N HIS A 41 7.92 8.03 -14.12
CA HIS A 41 6.68 8.11 -14.90
C HIS A 41 6.92 8.73 -16.29
N ALA A 42 7.78 9.75 -16.40
CA ALA A 42 8.13 10.38 -17.68
C ALA A 42 8.87 9.43 -18.64
N SER A 43 9.81 8.62 -18.13
CA SER A 43 10.52 7.62 -18.94
C SER A 43 9.59 6.48 -19.36
N LEU A 44 8.71 6.02 -18.46
CA LEU A 44 7.71 5.00 -18.74
C LEU A 44 6.69 5.50 -19.79
N GLU A 45 6.17 6.72 -19.66
CA GLU A 45 5.26 7.30 -20.66
C GLU A 45 5.92 7.44 -22.03
N ARG A 46 7.18 7.87 -22.09
CA ARG A 46 7.94 7.90 -23.34
C ARG A 46 8.08 6.51 -23.96
N LEU A 47 8.35 5.47 -23.17
CA LEU A 47 8.39 4.09 -23.65
C LEU A 47 7.03 3.63 -24.19
N LEU A 48 5.95 3.83 -23.42
CA LEU A 48 4.59 3.48 -23.81
C LEU A 48 4.16 4.17 -25.12
N GLN A 49 4.51 5.45 -25.30
CA GLN A 49 4.26 6.19 -26.54
C GLN A 49 5.03 5.60 -27.74
N LEU A 50 6.30 5.21 -27.56
CA LEU A 50 7.10 4.57 -28.60
C LEU A 50 6.55 3.18 -28.98
N LEU A 51 6.16 2.38 -27.99
CA LEU A 51 5.56 1.06 -28.21
C LEU A 51 4.21 1.17 -28.93
N ARG A 52 3.32 2.08 -28.49
CA ARG A 52 2.05 2.38 -29.18
C ARG A 52 2.25 2.86 -30.61
N LYS A 53 3.26 3.69 -30.89
CA LYS A 53 3.58 4.18 -32.24
C LYS A 53 3.93 3.03 -33.21
N SER A 54 4.45 1.91 -32.72
CA SER A 54 4.71 0.72 -33.56
C SER A 54 3.44 -0.04 -33.98
N ASN A 55 2.27 0.32 -33.44
CA ASN A 55 0.98 -0.33 -33.62
C ASN A 55 0.94 -1.85 -33.26
N ARG A 56 2.01 -2.37 -32.64
CA ARG A 56 2.09 -3.78 -32.22
C ARG A 56 1.45 -4.06 -30.85
N TYR A 57 1.25 -3.01 -30.05
CA TYR A 57 0.71 -3.10 -28.70
C TYR A 57 -0.40 -2.07 -28.44
N PRO A 58 -1.58 -2.20 -29.09
CA PRO A 58 -2.70 -1.27 -28.92
C PRO A 58 -3.28 -1.28 -27.50
N GLN A 59 -3.12 -2.37 -26.76
CA GLN A 59 -3.57 -2.54 -25.37
C GLN A 59 -2.77 -1.69 -24.37
N LEU A 60 -1.53 -1.29 -24.69
CA LEU A 60 -0.72 -0.52 -23.76
C LEU A 60 -1.33 0.88 -23.55
N PRO A 61 -1.53 1.33 -22.30
CA PRO A 61 -2.04 2.66 -22.01
C PRO A 61 -1.07 3.76 -22.44
N ALA A 62 -1.58 4.98 -22.68
CA ALA A 62 -0.75 6.12 -23.08
C ALA A 62 -0.04 6.82 -21.91
N LYS A 63 -0.46 6.54 -20.66
CA LYS A 63 0.01 7.18 -19.42
C LYS A 63 0.53 6.13 -18.46
N ALA A 64 1.62 6.43 -17.75
CA ALA A 64 2.23 5.55 -16.76
C ALA A 64 1.22 5.16 -15.67
N ASN A 65 0.48 6.14 -15.17
CA ASN A 65 -0.59 5.97 -14.18
C ASN A 65 -1.70 4.98 -14.59
N ALA A 66 -1.96 4.84 -15.89
CA ALA A 66 -2.96 3.88 -16.37
C ALA A 66 -2.36 2.47 -16.58
N LEU A 67 -1.03 2.32 -16.57
CA LEU A 67 -0.34 1.04 -16.54
C LEU A 67 -0.16 0.54 -15.10
N LEU A 68 0.34 1.41 -14.23
CA LEU A 68 0.69 1.10 -12.83
C LEU A 68 -0.52 1.10 -11.90
N GLY A 69 -1.68 1.50 -12.40
CA GLY A 69 -2.88 1.81 -11.62
C GLY A 69 -2.78 3.18 -10.94
N ASN A 70 -3.92 3.87 -10.86
CA ASN A 70 -4.10 4.92 -9.86
C ASN A 70 -4.71 4.28 -8.60
N PRO A 71 -4.31 4.70 -7.38
CA PRO A 71 -5.17 4.52 -6.22
C PRO A 71 -6.51 5.21 -6.54
N THR A 72 -7.59 4.43 -6.58
CA THR A 72 -8.91 4.88 -7.04
C THR A 72 -9.52 5.90 -6.09
N ASN A 73 -10.36 6.81 -6.61
CA ASN A 73 -10.96 7.91 -5.83
C ASN A 73 -11.74 7.45 -4.58
N GLY A 74 -12.15 6.18 -4.49
CA GLY A 74 -12.81 5.61 -3.31
C GLY A 74 -11.91 5.43 -2.08
N LEU A 75 -10.59 5.60 -2.21
CA LEU A 75 -9.62 5.49 -1.11
C LEU A 75 -9.46 6.80 -0.29
N PHE A 76 -10.10 7.90 -0.70
CA PHE A 76 -9.90 9.22 -0.10
C PHE A 76 -11.17 9.71 0.60
N ARG A 77 -11.06 10.00 1.90
CA ARG A 77 -12.10 10.64 2.71
C ARG A 77 -11.95 12.16 2.64
N SER A 78 -13.06 12.89 2.52
CA SER A 78 -13.02 14.37 2.60
C SER A 78 -12.70 14.83 4.02
N VAL A 79 -11.72 15.73 4.15
CA VAL A 79 -11.31 16.37 5.40
C VAL A 79 -11.03 17.83 5.08
N GLU A 80 -12.01 18.71 5.27
CA GLU A 80 -11.91 20.11 4.86
C GLU A 80 -10.61 20.82 5.30
N PRO A 81 -9.90 21.54 4.42
CA PRO A 81 -10.19 21.85 3.01
C PRO A 81 -9.46 20.93 2.00
N GLY A 82 -9.27 19.65 2.33
CA GLY A 82 -8.55 18.67 1.52
C GLY A 82 -9.08 17.25 1.66
N TYR A 83 -8.20 16.28 1.50
CA TYR A 83 -8.52 14.86 1.47
C TYR A 83 -7.57 14.07 2.37
N TYR A 84 -8.08 13.01 2.98
CA TYR A 84 -7.33 12.06 3.79
C TYR A 84 -7.32 10.69 3.12
N TRP A 85 -6.13 10.10 3.02
CA TRP A 85 -5.92 8.71 2.62
C TRP A 85 -5.54 7.88 3.85
N HIS A 86 -6.16 6.70 3.98
CA HIS A 86 -5.91 5.77 5.07
C HIS A 86 -5.37 4.45 4.49
N ASN A 87 -4.16 4.07 4.89
CA ASN A 87 -3.63 2.72 4.65
C ASN A 87 -4.02 1.78 5.79
N GLY A 88 -4.11 2.30 7.02
CA GLY A 88 -4.34 1.52 8.23
C GLY A 88 -3.03 1.06 8.87
N LEU A 89 -2.94 1.21 10.19
CA LEU A 89 -1.89 0.67 11.03
C LEU A 89 -1.89 -0.85 10.96
N LYS A 90 -3.06 -1.50 10.93
CA LYS A 90 -3.18 -2.96 10.79
C LYS A 90 -2.51 -3.45 9.51
N THR A 91 -2.76 -2.80 8.38
CA THR A 91 -2.14 -3.12 7.08
C THR A 91 -0.62 -2.85 7.09
N CYS A 92 -0.14 -1.88 7.87
CA CYS A 92 1.29 -1.71 8.10
C CYS A 92 1.87 -2.87 8.93
N LEU A 93 1.17 -3.31 9.99
CA LEU A 93 1.60 -4.45 10.81
C LEU A 93 1.63 -5.75 10.01
N GLU A 94 0.63 -6.01 9.17
CA GLU A 94 0.59 -7.18 8.29
C GLU A 94 1.89 -7.34 7.48
N LYS A 95 2.31 -6.29 6.76
CA LYS A 95 3.57 -6.26 6.00
C LYS A 95 4.81 -6.35 6.90
N LEU A 96 4.80 -5.66 8.03
CA LEU A 96 5.90 -5.64 9.00
C LEU A 96 6.18 -7.04 9.58
N PHE A 97 5.14 -7.85 9.81
CA PHE A 97 5.26 -9.24 10.28
C PHE A 97 5.51 -10.28 9.17
N GLU A 98 5.43 -9.90 7.89
CA GLU A 98 6.01 -10.69 6.79
C GLU A 98 7.54 -10.63 6.82
N GLU A 99 8.10 -9.45 7.14
CA GLU A 99 9.54 -9.20 7.19
C GLU A 99 10.19 -9.60 8.54
N ILE A 100 9.53 -9.33 9.68
CA ILE A 100 10.03 -9.68 11.01
C ILE A 100 9.83 -11.18 11.28
N SER A 101 10.87 -11.96 11.04
CA SER A 101 10.90 -13.39 11.30
C SER A 101 10.88 -13.71 12.80
N SER A 102 9.79 -14.34 13.24
CA SER A 102 9.78 -15.44 14.23
C SER A 102 10.40 -15.19 15.62
N ASP A 103 10.38 -13.96 16.15
CA ASP A 103 10.65 -13.77 17.59
C ASP A 103 9.45 -14.26 18.42
N GLU A 104 9.56 -15.49 18.91
CA GLU A 104 8.57 -16.10 19.82
C GLU A 104 8.49 -15.40 21.18
N THR A 105 9.53 -14.67 21.59
CA THR A 105 9.57 -13.96 22.88
C THR A 105 8.88 -12.60 22.87
N LEU A 106 8.80 -11.94 21.71
CA LEU A 106 8.17 -10.63 21.55
C LEU A 106 6.67 -10.68 21.87
N LYS A 107 6.25 -10.07 23.00
CA LYS A 107 4.83 -9.99 23.42
C LYS A 107 4.17 -8.63 23.18
N THR A 108 4.96 -7.57 23.13
CA THR A 108 4.49 -6.19 22.99
C THR A 108 5.28 -5.51 21.88
N LEU A 109 4.57 -4.93 20.92
CA LEU A 109 5.15 -4.15 19.85
C LEU A 109 5.08 -2.67 20.24
N PHE A 110 6.25 -2.06 20.46
CA PHE A 110 6.39 -0.64 20.70
C PHE A 110 6.50 0.09 19.36
N LEU A 111 5.63 1.08 19.15
CA LEU A 111 5.58 1.87 17.92
C LEU A 111 5.80 3.34 18.24
N SER A 112 6.63 4.02 17.46
CA SER A 112 6.73 5.48 17.46
C SER A 112 5.85 6.05 16.35
N ILE A 113 4.88 6.88 16.71
CA ILE A 113 3.96 7.54 15.79
C ILE A 113 4.35 9.01 15.66
N ASN A 114 4.49 9.49 14.42
CA ASN A 114 4.84 10.88 14.09
C ASN A 114 3.77 11.44 13.14
N ILE A 115 3.30 12.67 13.42
CA ILE A 115 2.20 13.33 12.68
C ILE A 115 2.53 14.80 12.49
N ASP A 116 3.48 15.06 11.59
CA ASP A 116 3.99 16.40 11.31
C ASP A 116 3.54 16.93 9.96
N GLY A 117 3.39 18.26 9.85
CA GLY A 117 3.16 18.92 8.57
C GLY A 117 4.48 19.05 7.80
N VAL A 118 4.58 18.45 6.61
CA VAL A 118 5.82 18.41 5.82
C VAL A 118 5.74 19.40 4.64
N PRO A 119 6.51 20.50 4.61
CA PRO A 119 6.54 21.41 3.47
C PRO A 119 7.29 20.78 2.29
N LEU A 120 6.58 20.05 1.43
CA LEU A 120 7.18 19.30 0.30
C LEU A 120 7.68 20.21 -0.84
N PHE A 121 7.08 21.37 -1.06
CA PHE A 121 7.38 22.21 -2.22
C PHE A 121 7.49 23.69 -1.86
N LYS A 122 8.57 24.34 -2.29
CA LYS A 122 8.86 25.76 -1.99
C LYS A 122 7.96 26.78 -2.72
N SER A 123 7.12 26.32 -3.65
CA SER A 123 6.33 27.16 -4.56
C SER A 123 4.88 26.69 -4.73
N SER A 124 4.37 25.88 -3.79
CA SER A 124 2.95 25.48 -3.77
C SER A 124 2.43 25.50 -2.35
N ASP A 125 1.17 25.86 -2.17
CA ASP A 125 0.49 25.84 -0.86
C ASP A 125 0.18 24.42 -0.33
N SER A 126 0.77 23.38 -0.91
CA SER A 126 0.61 21.98 -0.50
C SER A 126 1.02 21.78 0.96
N CYS A 127 0.04 21.44 1.81
CA CYS A 127 0.18 21.19 3.23
C CYS A 127 -0.13 19.71 3.56
N PRO A 128 0.76 18.75 3.24
CA PRO A 128 0.55 17.35 3.60
C PRO A 128 0.88 17.10 5.07
N TYR A 129 0.08 16.25 5.69
CA TYR A 129 0.24 15.74 7.05
C TYR A 129 0.24 14.21 7.00
N PRO A 130 1.40 13.57 6.76
CA PRO A 130 1.53 12.12 6.90
C PRO A 130 1.35 11.67 8.35
N ILE A 131 0.77 10.47 8.52
CA ILE A 131 0.81 9.71 9.77
C ILE A 131 1.82 8.58 9.54
N LEU A 132 2.97 8.67 10.20
CA LEU A 132 4.09 7.74 10.06
C LEU A 132 4.23 6.90 11.33
N GLY A 133 4.50 5.61 11.16
CA GLY A 133 4.91 4.73 12.23
C GLY A 133 6.32 4.18 12.01
N SER A 134 7.01 3.83 13.10
CA SER A 134 8.23 3.03 13.10
C SER A 134 8.30 2.17 14.35
N ILE A 135 9.11 1.10 14.35
CA ILE A 135 9.52 0.43 15.59
C ILE A 135 10.82 1.11 16.06
N PRO A 136 10.98 1.55 17.32
CA PRO A 136 12.19 2.22 17.80
C PRO A 136 13.52 1.48 17.53
N CYS A 137 13.47 0.14 17.43
CA CYS A 137 14.64 -0.72 17.21
C CYS A 137 14.87 -1.10 15.73
N SER A 138 13.96 -0.74 14.81
CA SER A 138 14.11 -0.94 13.38
C SER A 138 14.20 0.41 12.67
N GLN A 139 15.10 0.57 11.71
CA GLN A 139 15.13 1.80 10.88
C GLN A 139 13.95 1.88 9.88
N GLN A 140 12.99 0.97 9.97
CA GLN A 140 11.83 0.86 9.12
C GLN A 140 10.75 1.88 9.52
N ILE A 141 10.37 2.70 8.54
CA ILE A 141 9.27 3.67 8.64
C ILE A 141 8.16 3.21 7.70
N PHE A 142 6.92 3.24 8.16
CA PHE A 142 5.73 2.87 7.40
C PHE A 142 4.68 3.99 7.39
N PHE A 143 3.96 4.12 6.27
CA PHE A 143 2.91 5.11 6.09
C PHE A 143 1.55 4.55 6.49
N ILE A 144 0.97 5.08 7.57
CA ILE A 144 -0.34 4.67 8.10
C ILE A 144 -1.47 5.43 7.39
N GLY A 145 -1.22 6.68 7.02
CA GLY A 145 -2.14 7.53 6.26
C GLY A 145 -1.53 8.87 5.92
N CYS A 146 -2.25 9.70 5.18
CA CYS A 146 -1.79 11.04 4.83
C CYS A 146 -2.98 11.96 4.54
N TYR A 147 -3.03 13.12 5.18
CA TYR A 147 -3.87 14.22 4.72
C TYR A 147 -3.11 15.06 3.69
N HIS A 148 -3.81 15.55 2.68
CA HIS A 148 -3.32 16.53 1.72
C HIS A 148 -4.39 17.60 1.44
N GLY A 149 -3.99 18.87 1.50
CA GLY A 149 -4.77 20.00 1.00
C GLY A 149 -3.90 21.26 0.92
N HIS A 150 -4.46 22.35 0.38
CA HIS A 150 -3.75 23.62 0.24
C HIS A 150 -3.64 24.44 1.54
N LYS A 151 -4.14 23.89 2.65
CA LYS A 151 -4.05 24.41 4.02
C LYS A 151 -4.03 23.21 4.98
N LYS A 152 -3.61 23.44 6.23
CA LYS A 152 -3.79 22.44 7.30
C LYS A 152 -5.26 22.00 7.46
N PRO A 153 -5.54 20.80 7.97
CA PRO A 153 -6.90 20.37 8.30
C PRO A 153 -7.62 21.41 9.15
N LYS A 154 -8.89 21.67 8.83
CA LYS A 154 -9.75 22.56 9.64
C LYS A 154 -10.09 21.93 10.99
N ASP A 155 -10.22 20.61 11.02
CA ASP A 155 -10.47 19.80 12.21
C ASP A 155 -9.50 18.61 12.24
N PHE A 156 -8.59 18.62 13.21
CA PHE A 156 -7.61 17.54 13.41
C PHE A 156 -8.26 16.27 13.99
N ASN A 157 -9.39 16.35 14.69
CA ASN A 157 -10.09 15.16 15.16
C ASN A 157 -10.70 14.42 13.97
N ASN A 158 -11.33 15.16 13.04
CA ASN A 158 -11.83 14.59 11.79
C ASN A 158 -10.70 14.01 10.93
N PHE A 159 -9.54 14.68 10.83
CA PHE A 159 -8.35 14.11 10.17
C PHE A 159 -7.92 12.77 10.80
N LEU A 160 -7.73 12.75 12.12
CA LEU A 160 -7.14 11.59 12.83
C LEU A 160 -8.12 10.46 13.12
N LYS A 161 -9.43 10.67 12.95
CA LYS A 161 -10.49 9.74 13.38
C LYS A 161 -10.19 8.28 13.04
N ASP A 162 -9.99 7.95 11.76
CA ASP A 162 -9.85 6.56 11.33
C ASP A 162 -8.61 5.88 11.94
N PHE A 163 -7.50 6.61 12.01
CA PHE A 163 -6.28 6.16 12.69
C PHE A 163 -6.47 5.95 14.18
N VAL A 164 -7.17 6.86 14.87
CA VAL A 164 -7.42 6.76 16.32
C VAL A 164 -8.35 5.60 16.64
N ASP A 165 -9.44 5.44 15.90
CA ASP A 165 -10.41 4.36 16.11
C ASP A 165 -9.74 2.98 15.91
N GLU A 166 -9.01 2.80 14.81
CA GLU A 166 -8.24 1.58 14.52
C GLU A 166 -7.16 1.32 15.57
N THR A 167 -6.45 2.36 16.01
CA THR A 167 -5.40 2.22 17.03
C THR A 167 -5.98 1.83 18.39
N ILE A 168 -7.16 2.35 18.77
CA ILE A 168 -7.87 1.94 19.99
C ILE A 168 -8.29 0.48 19.91
N GLU A 169 -8.80 0.02 18.76
CA GLU A 169 -9.13 -1.39 18.53
C GLU A 169 -7.89 -2.28 18.70
N LEU A 170 -6.78 -1.94 18.05
CA LEU A 170 -5.51 -2.68 18.10
C LEU A 170 -4.85 -2.70 19.49
N ILE A 171 -4.96 -1.62 20.27
CA ILE A 171 -4.53 -1.60 21.68
C ILE A 171 -5.41 -2.53 22.53
N THR A 172 -6.73 -2.51 22.31
CA THR A 172 -7.71 -3.23 23.14
C THR A 172 -7.72 -4.74 22.87
N THR A 173 -7.60 -5.13 21.60
CA THR A 173 -7.66 -6.53 21.16
C THR A 173 -6.28 -7.19 21.03
N GLY A 174 -5.23 -6.38 20.85
CA GLY A 174 -3.94 -6.82 20.34
C GLY A 174 -4.01 -7.16 18.84
N TYR A 175 -2.85 -7.25 18.21
CA TYR A 175 -2.73 -7.68 16.82
C TYR A 175 -2.44 -9.19 16.77
N ASN A 176 -3.28 -9.97 16.08
CA ASN A 176 -3.04 -11.41 15.91
C ASN A 176 -2.31 -11.69 14.58
N CYS A 177 -1.19 -12.40 14.66
CA CYS A 177 -0.45 -12.88 13.50
C CYS A 177 0.01 -14.32 13.74
N ARG A 178 -0.23 -15.21 12.76
CA ARG A 178 0.18 -16.63 12.80
C ARG A 178 -0.23 -17.36 14.10
N GLY A 179 -1.40 -17.02 14.66
CA GLY A 179 -1.93 -17.60 15.90
C GLY A 179 -1.38 -16.98 17.20
N LYS A 180 -0.44 -16.05 17.13
CA LYS A 180 0.12 -15.31 18.27
C LYS A 180 -0.46 -13.90 18.33
N THR A 181 -0.89 -13.46 19.51
CA THR A 181 -1.37 -12.08 19.74
C THR A 181 -0.26 -11.22 20.34
N TYR A 182 -0.06 -10.03 19.77
CA TYR A 182 0.91 -9.02 20.18
C TYR A 182 0.18 -7.81 20.75
N ASN A 183 0.56 -7.37 21.94
CA ASN A 183 0.02 -6.11 22.51
C ASN A 183 0.61 -4.93 21.73
N ILE A 184 -0.22 -3.96 21.32
CA ILE A 184 0.25 -2.76 20.61
C ILE A 184 0.43 -1.62 21.61
N ASN A 185 1.62 -1.00 21.61
CA ASN A 185 1.96 0.14 22.45
C ASN A 185 2.47 1.30 21.58
N PRO A 186 1.56 2.17 21.08
CA PRO A 186 1.93 3.33 20.28
C PRO A 186 2.28 4.51 21.18
N GLN A 187 3.45 5.09 20.93
CA GLN A 187 3.92 6.31 21.57
C GLN A 187 3.96 7.42 20.53
N LEU A 188 3.20 8.49 20.77
CA LEU A 188 3.34 9.74 20.01
C LEU A 188 4.71 10.33 20.33
N HIS A 189 5.60 10.38 19.34
CA HIS A 189 6.87 11.07 19.49
C HIS A 189 6.70 12.51 19.01
N TRP A 190 7.01 13.46 19.88
CA TRP A 190 7.13 14.87 19.50
C TRP A 190 8.61 15.19 19.45
N PRO A 191 9.13 15.84 18.38
CA PRO A 191 10.54 16.24 18.33
C PRO A 191 10.87 17.12 19.54
N ASN A 192 11.92 16.74 20.27
CA ASN A 192 12.26 17.30 21.57
C ASN A 192 12.24 18.83 21.57
N LEU A 193 11.32 19.42 22.35
CA LEU A 193 11.50 20.77 22.87
C LEU A 193 12.68 20.74 23.85
N ALA A 194 13.87 21.03 23.32
CA ALA A 194 15.04 21.34 24.11
C ALA A 194 14.81 22.67 24.85
N TYR A 195 14.05 22.61 25.95
CA TYR A 195 13.99 23.69 26.93
C TYR A 195 15.38 23.80 27.57
N THR A 196 16.21 24.69 27.02
CA THR A 196 17.38 25.20 27.72
C THR A 196 16.90 26.02 28.92
N THR A 197 16.62 25.35 30.04
CA THR A 197 16.51 26.01 31.34
C THR A 197 17.91 26.42 31.78
N THR A 198 18.41 27.53 31.21
CA THR A 198 19.49 28.29 31.83
C THR A 198 18.92 28.87 33.13
N PRO A 199 19.46 28.53 34.31
CA PRO A 199 19.09 29.25 35.53
C PRO A 199 19.51 30.72 35.37
N ALA A 200 18.64 31.64 35.77
CA ALA A 200 19.07 33.03 35.97
C ALA A 200 19.86 33.11 37.28
N GLU A 201 21.06 33.70 37.20
CA GLU A 201 21.83 34.19 38.35
C GLU A 201 21.30 35.56 38.82
#